data_AF-A0A562J338-F1
#
_entry.id   AF-A0A562J338-F1
#
_cell.length_a   1.000
_cell.length_b   1.000
_cell.length_c   1.000
_cell.angle_alpha   90.00
_cell.angle_beta   90.00
_cell.angle_gamma   90.00
#
_symmetry.space_group_name_H-M   'P 1'
#
loop_
_entity.id
_entity.type
_entity.pdbx_description
1 polymer ?
#
loop_
_entity_poly.entity_id
_entity_poly.type
_entity_poly.pdbx_seq_one_letter_code
_entity_poly.pdbx_strand_id
1 'polypeptide(L)'
;MQSFLQTQDGEQIPYEEIEKAGYKPAKKIRDIGYKIQKGFAKFQFTESQEFYKTMGLFYSKLGPKNIKVFLGKENKITVEVKPILIKEDIPGYIFALLEESIIEGDISKRLEGVYIDSDLEVLAIAIPSKLKKKIREDAAKTKNTIEDLVISILKEKYDI
;
A
#
# COMPACT_ATOMS: atom_id res chain seq x y z
N MET A 1 12.87 -18.35 6.55
CA MET A 1 12.43 -18.67 5.18
C MET A 1 13.53 -18.21 4.24
N GLN A 2 14.05 -19.12 3.42
CA GLN A 2 15.04 -18.79 2.39
C GLN A 2 14.28 -18.22 1.18
N SER A 3 14.70 -17.06 0.68
CA SER A 3 14.06 -16.44 -0.47
C SER A 3 14.56 -17.10 -1.76
N PHE A 4 13.66 -17.33 -2.71
CA PHE A 4 13.97 -17.93 -4.00
C PHE A 4 13.25 -17.17 -5.12
N LEU A 5 13.81 -17.22 -6.33
CA LEU A 5 13.18 -16.79 -7.57
C LEU A 5 12.53 -18.02 -8.20
N GLN A 6 11.23 -17.94 -8.46
CA GLN A 6 10.53 -18.98 -9.22
C GLN A 6 10.49 -18.61 -10.71
N THR A 7 10.93 -19.51 -11.58
CA THR A 7 10.83 -19.35 -13.03
C THR A 7 9.44 -19.72 -13.53
N GLN A 8 9.11 -19.39 -14.78
CA GLN A 8 7.83 -19.79 -15.38
C GLN A 8 7.65 -21.32 -15.44
N ASP A 9 8.75 -22.06 -15.54
CA ASP A 9 8.76 -23.52 -15.59
C ASP A 9 8.69 -24.15 -14.18
N GLY A 10 8.56 -23.33 -13.13
CA GLY A 10 8.43 -23.77 -11.74
C GLY A 10 9.75 -24.06 -11.04
N GLU A 11 10.89 -23.82 -11.69
CA GLU A 11 12.21 -23.94 -11.06
C GLU A 11 12.38 -22.88 -9.98
N GLN A 12 12.94 -23.27 -8.83
CA GLN A 12 13.23 -22.36 -7.72
C GLN A 12 14.73 -22.14 -7.60
N ILE A 13 15.18 -20.93 -7.88
CA ILE A 13 16.59 -20.53 -7.78
C ILE A 13 16.78 -19.79 -6.45
N PRO A 14 17.63 -20.28 -5.52
CA PRO A 14 17.91 -19.57 -4.27
C PRO A 14 18.42 -18.16 -4.52
N TYR A 15 18.02 -17.19 -3.68
CA TYR A 15 18.36 -15.77 -3.87
C TYR A 15 19.86 -15.52 -4.11
N GLU A 16 20.72 -16.22 -3.37
CA GLU A 16 22.18 -16.10 -3.44
C GLU A 16 22.78 -16.63 -4.75
N GLU A 17 22.01 -17.41 -5.51
CA GLU A 17 22.43 -18.06 -6.75
C GLU A 17 21.79 -17.43 -7.99
N ILE A 18 20.81 -16.53 -7.83
CA ILE A 18 20.09 -15.88 -8.94
C ILE A 18 21.06 -15.26 -9.95
N GLU A 19 22.04 -14.48 -9.48
CA GLU A 19 23.01 -13.83 -10.37
C GLU A 19 23.94 -14.85 -11.06
N LYS A 20 24.34 -15.91 -10.33
CA LYS A 20 25.18 -16.99 -10.87
C LYS A 20 24.46 -17.83 -11.91
N ALA A 21 23.15 -18.01 -11.75
CA ALA A 21 22.25 -18.65 -12.70
C ALA A 21 21.99 -17.80 -13.96
N GLY A 22 22.62 -16.62 -14.07
CA GLY A 22 22.55 -15.77 -15.27
C GLY A 22 21.33 -14.86 -15.32
N TYR A 23 20.54 -14.77 -14.26
CA TYR A 23 19.42 -13.85 -14.20
C TYR A 23 19.92 -12.40 -14.25
N LYS A 24 19.25 -11.60 -15.09
CA LYS A 24 19.47 -10.16 -15.18
C LYS A 24 18.12 -9.46 -15.02
N PRO A 25 18.00 -8.48 -14.09
CA PRO A 25 16.75 -7.77 -13.91
C PRO A 25 16.39 -7.01 -15.20
N ALA A 26 15.18 -7.24 -15.71
CA ALA A 26 14.69 -6.57 -16.91
C ALA A 26 14.60 -5.03 -16.74
N LYS A 27 14.36 -4.56 -15.51
CA LYS A 27 14.29 -3.13 -15.17
C LYS A 27 14.94 -2.87 -13.82
N LYS A 28 15.74 -1.81 -13.73
CA LYS A 28 16.20 -1.28 -12.44
C LYS A 28 15.08 -0.46 -11.80
N ILE A 29 14.71 -0.82 -10.58
CA ILE A 29 13.78 -0.03 -9.77
C ILE A 29 14.53 1.24 -9.32
N ARG A 30 13.94 2.41 -9.58
CA ARG A 30 14.53 3.69 -9.18
C ARG A 30 14.35 3.89 -7.67
N ASP A 31 15.33 4.50 -7.01
CA ASP A 31 15.14 4.95 -5.62
C ASP A 31 14.29 6.22 -5.61
N ILE A 32 12.99 6.03 -5.39
CA ILE A 32 12.01 7.11 -5.27
C ILE A 32 11.87 7.44 -3.79
N GLY A 33 12.03 8.73 -3.47
CA GLY A 33 11.90 9.23 -2.10
C GLY A 33 10.54 8.92 -1.47
N TYR A 34 10.51 8.87 -0.14
CA TYR A 34 9.27 8.63 0.60
C TYR A 34 8.26 9.76 0.38
N LYS A 35 7.01 9.41 0.08
CA LYS A 35 5.89 10.33 -0.13
C LYS A 35 5.31 10.75 1.23
N ILE A 36 5.26 12.06 1.44
CA ILE A 36 4.78 12.67 2.70
C ILE A 36 3.25 12.65 2.85
N GLN A 37 2.48 12.41 1.79
CA GLN A 37 1.02 12.34 1.86
C GLN A 37 0.61 11.22 2.84
N LYS A 38 -0.36 11.54 3.72
CA LYS A 38 -0.79 10.65 4.80
C LYS A 38 -1.59 9.46 4.27
N GLY A 39 -1.61 8.38 5.05
CA GLY A 39 -2.34 7.16 4.72
C GLY A 39 -1.70 6.32 3.63
N PHE A 40 -2.42 5.25 3.28
CA PHE A 40 -2.15 4.34 2.19
C PHE A 40 -3.49 3.89 1.61
N ALA A 41 -3.60 3.77 0.30
CA ALA A 41 -4.65 2.97 -0.30
C ALA A 41 -4.29 1.48 -0.09
N LYS A 42 -5.28 0.64 0.22
CA LYS A 42 -5.08 -0.77 0.48
C LYS A 42 -5.80 -1.61 -0.57
N PHE A 43 -5.05 -2.57 -1.09
CA PHE A 43 -5.51 -3.52 -2.08
C PHE A 43 -5.38 -4.93 -1.53
N GLN A 44 -6.29 -5.82 -1.93
CA GLN A 44 -6.22 -7.23 -1.67
C GLN A 44 -6.20 -8.00 -3.00
N PHE A 45 -5.05 -8.56 -3.34
CA PHE A 45 -4.85 -9.34 -4.55
C PHE A 45 -4.79 -10.83 -4.25
N THR A 46 -5.01 -11.63 -5.28
CA THR A 46 -4.53 -13.02 -5.40
C THR A 46 -3.34 -13.06 -6.35
N GLU A 47 -2.47 -14.05 -6.18
CA GLU A 47 -1.31 -14.23 -7.05
C GLU A 47 -1.74 -14.55 -8.49
N SER A 48 -1.30 -13.71 -9.44
CA SER A 48 -1.58 -13.85 -10.88
C SER A 48 -0.53 -13.11 -11.71
N GLN A 49 -0.49 -13.32 -13.03
CA GLN A 49 0.40 -12.56 -13.90
C GLN A 49 0.05 -11.06 -13.89
N GLU A 50 -1.23 -10.72 -13.80
CA GLU A 50 -1.75 -9.37 -13.73
C GLU A 50 -1.33 -8.69 -12.43
N PHE A 51 -1.34 -9.41 -11.31
CA PHE A 51 -0.79 -8.94 -10.04
C PHE A 51 0.70 -8.59 -10.18
N TYR A 52 1.52 -9.48 -10.75
CA TYR A 52 2.95 -9.20 -10.93
C TYR A 52 3.23 -8.00 -11.85
N LYS A 53 2.44 -7.84 -12.92
CA LYS A 53 2.50 -6.65 -13.80
C LYS A 53 2.14 -5.38 -13.05
N THR A 54 1.10 -5.44 -12.20
CA THR A 54 0.65 -4.33 -11.35
C THR A 54 1.70 -3.95 -10.31
N MET A 55 2.34 -4.94 -9.67
CA MET A 55 3.47 -4.69 -8.77
C MET A 55 4.65 -4.07 -9.51
N GLY A 56 4.97 -4.52 -10.72
CA GLY A 56 5.98 -3.90 -11.58
C GLY A 56 5.68 -2.43 -11.86
N LEU A 57 4.42 -2.10 -12.14
CA LEU A 57 3.97 -0.71 -12.29
C LEU A 57 4.18 0.07 -10.99
N PHE A 58 3.70 -0.42 -9.85
CA PHE A 58 3.87 0.24 -8.56
C PHE A 58 5.33 0.48 -8.22
N TYR A 59 6.19 -0.55 -8.28
CA TYR A 59 7.62 -0.36 -8.00
C TYR A 59 8.28 0.65 -8.96
N SER A 60 7.85 0.72 -10.22
CA SER A 60 8.37 1.70 -11.17
C SER A 60 7.95 3.15 -10.88
N LYS A 61 6.75 3.35 -10.30
CA LYS A 61 6.15 4.68 -10.07
C LYS A 61 6.27 5.21 -8.65
N LEU A 62 6.22 4.31 -7.67
CA LEU A 62 6.26 4.61 -6.24
C LEU A 62 7.62 4.31 -5.62
N GLY A 63 8.32 3.29 -6.12
CA GLY A 63 9.49 2.74 -5.46
C GLY A 63 9.15 1.99 -4.16
N PRO A 64 10.10 1.21 -3.63
CA PRO A 64 9.83 0.28 -2.52
C PRO A 64 9.48 0.98 -1.20
N LYS A 65 9.97 2.19 -0.95
CA LYS A 65 9.72 2.94 0.30
C LYS A 65 8.24 3.35 0.47
N ASN A 66 7.47 3.32 -0.62
CA ASN A 66 6.09 3.82 -0.69
C ASN A 66 5.07 2.68 -0.87
N ILE A 67 5.52 1.43 -0.76
CA ILE A 67 4.72 0.22 -0.92
C ILE A 67 4.99 -0.67 0.28
N LYS A 68 3.95 -1.28 0.85
CA LYS A 68 4.10 -2.39 1.80
C LYS A 68 3.32 -3.57 1.28
N VAL A 69 3.88 -4.76 1.48
CA VAL A 69 3.28 -6.01 1.03
C VAL A 69 3.19 -6.95 2.23
N PHE A 70 2.01 -7.49 2.45
CA PHE A 70 1.73 -8.43 3.53
C PHE A 70 1.13 -9.70 2.94
N LEU A 71 1.73 -10.84 3.28
CA LEU A 71 1.22 -12.14 2.88
C LEU A 71 0.17 -12.60 3.90
N GLY A 72 -1.07 -12.74 3.44
CA GLY A 72 -2.19 -13.22 4.23
C GLY A 72 -2.38 -14.74 4.14
N LYS A 73 -3.45 -15.23 4.77
CA LYS A 73 -3.92 -16.62 4.60
C LYS A 73 -4.60 -16.76 3.23
N GLU A 74 -4.73 -18.00 2.74
CA GLU A 74 -5.49 -18.31 1.51
C GLU A 74 -4.96 -17.62 0.24
N ASN A 75 -3.64 -17.45 0.11
CA ASN A 75 -3.01 -16.76 -1.04
C ASN A 75 -3.49 -15.32 -1.28
N LYS A 76 -4.02 -14.66 -0.24
CA LYS A 76 -4.35 -13.23 -0.28
C LYS A 76 -3.10 -12.41 -0.01
N ILE A 77 -2.86 -11.42 -0.85
CA ILE A 77 -1.72 -10.51 -0.75
C ILE A 77 -2.29 -9.11 -0.52
N THR A 78 -2.05 -8.55 0.66
CA THR A 78 -2.42 -7.17 0.96
C THR A 78 -1.29 -6.25 0.54
N VAL A 79 -1.61 -5.27 -0.30
CA VAL A 79 -0.65 -4.26 -0.77
C VAL A 79 -1.14 -2.89 -0.34
N GLU A 80 -0.33 -2.20 0.45
CA GLU A 80 -0.55 -0.80 0.81
C GLU A 80 0.31 0.09 -0.06
N VAL A 81 -0.28 1.07 -0.73
CA VAL A 81 0.44 2.03 -1.58
C VAL A 81 0.20 3.47 -1.14
N LYS A 82 1.26 4.29 -1.17
CA LYS A 82 1.11 5.73 -0.95
C LYS A 82 0.29 6.37 -2.07
N PRO A 83 -0.48 7.43 -1.77
CA PRO A 83 -1.21 8.15 -2.81
C PRO A 83 -0.32 8.63 -3.96
N ILE A 84 -0.80 8.46 -5.19
CA ILE A 84 -0.04 8.75 -6.40
C ILE A 84 -0.96 9.04 -7.59
N LEU A 85 -0.53 9.99 -8.43
CA LEU A 85 -1.00 10.13 -9.79
C LEU A 85 -0.04 9.38 -10.74
N ILE A 86 -0.51 8.31 -11.34
CA ILE A 86 0.21 7.58 -12.38
C ILE A 86 -0.08 8.29 -13.70
N LYS A 87 0.88 9.12 -14.16
CA LYS A 87 0.74 10.02 -15.32
C LYS A 87 0.76 9.34 -16.70
N GLU A 88 0.44 8.07 -16.76
CA GLU A 88 0.51 7.23 -17.96
C GLU A 88 -0.80 6.49 -18.11
N ASP A 89 -1.20 6.23 -19.36
CA ASP A 89 -2.33 5.36 -19.62
C ASP A 89 -1.95 3.95 -19.16
N ILE A 90 -2.61 3.49 -18.11
CA ILE A 90 -2.39 2.13 -17.61
C ILE A 90 -3.26 1.19 -18.44
N PRO A 91 -2.76 0.00 -18.82
CA PRO A 91 -3.56 -0.97 -19.56
C PRO A 91 -4.89 -1.24 -18.87
N GLY A 92 -5.98 -1.32 -19.64
CA GLY A 92 -7.34 -1.45 -19.09
C GLY A 92 -7.51 -2.64 -18.13
N TYR A 93 -6.82 -3.75 -18.37
CA TYR A 93 -6.84 -4.91 -17.46
C TYR A 93 -6.17 -4.63 -16.10
N ILE A 94 -5.16 -3.76 -16.05
CA ILE A 94 -4.54 -3.34 -14.77
C ILE A 94 -5.52 -2.45 -14.03
N PHE A 95 -6.17 -1.50 -14.72
CA PHE A 95 -7.16 -0.63 -14.09
C PHE A 95 -8.32 -1.43 -13.51
N ALA A 96 -8.89 -2.37 -14.28
CA ALA A 96 -9.95 -3.25 -13.80
C ALA A 96 -9.52 -4.06 -12.57
N LEU A 97 -8.32 -4.65 -12.59
CA LEU A 97 -7.79 -5.38 -11.43
C LEU A 97 -7.66 -4.47 -10.20
N LEU A 98 -7.21 -3.23 -10.38
CA LEU A 98 -7.10 -2.26 -9.29
C LEU A 98 -8.47 -1.92 -8.69
N GLU A 99 -9.48 -1.67 -9.53
CA GLU A 99 -10.85 -1.41 -9.08
C GLU A 99 -11.46 -2.61 -8.35
N GLU A 100 -11.21 -3.84 -8.82
CA GLU A 100 -11.70 -5.05 -8.18
C GLU A 100 -11.00 -5.37 -6.85
N SER A 101 -9.75 -4.92 -6.70
CA SER A 101 -8.89 -5.29 -5.57
C SER A 101 -8.85 -4.26 -4.46
N ILE A 102 -9.35 -3.04 -4.65
CA ILE A 102 -9.29 -2.01 -3.60
C ILE A 102 -10.25 -2.33 -2.45
N ILE A 103 -9.75 -2.20 -1.22
CA ILE A 103 -10.50 -2.43 0.02
C ILE A 103 -10.52 -1.20 0.93
N GLU A 104 -9.60 -0.26 0.76
CA GLU A 104 -9.54 1.01 1.48
C GLU A 104 -8.85 2.07 0.59
N GLY A 105 -9.38 3.29 0.57
CA GLY A 105 -8.93 4.35 -0.34
C GLY A 105 -9.83 4.49 -1.57
N ASP A 106 -9.38 5.30 -2.53
CA ASP A 106 -10.10 5.58 -3.77
C ASP A 106 -9.19 5.45 -5.01
N ILE A 107 -9.81 5.11 -6.15
CA ILE A 107 -9.16 5.10 -7.47
C ILE A 107 -10.02 5.86 -8.44
N SER A 108 -9.45 6.90 -9.05
CA SER A 108 -10.15 7.72 -10.02
C SER A 108 -9.34 7.90 -11.30
N LYS A 109 -10.00 7.72 -12.45
CA LYS A 109 -9.46 8.17 -13.74
C LYS A 109 -9.53 9.69 -13.81
N ARG A 110 -8.42 10.31 -14.18
CA ARG A 110 -8.26 11.74 -14.42
C ARG A 110 -7.73 11.97 -15.83
N LEU A 111 -7.84 13.20 -16.32
CA LEU A 111 -7.32 13.60 -17.63
C LEU A 111 -5.82 13.26 -17.79
N GLU A 112 -5.05 13.36 -16.71
CA GLU A 112 -3.60 13.11 -16.71
C GLU A 112 -3.22 11.66 -16.39
N GLY A 113 -4.17 10.75 -16.17
CA GLY A 113 -3.91 9.34 -15.82
C GLY A 113 -4.74 8.85 -14.65
N VAL A 114 -4.21 7.88 -13.89
CA VAL A 114 -4.95 7.26 -12.77
C VAL A 114 -4.46 7.78 -11.44
N TYR A 115 -5.38 8.29 -10.62
CA TYR A 115 -5.10 8.71 -9.26
C TYR A 115 -5.51 7.63 -8.27
N ILE A 116 -4.60 7.29 -7.36
CA ILE A 116 -4.84 6.42 -6.22
C ILE A 116 -4.72 7.28 -4.98
N ASP A 117 -5.77 7.32 -4.16
CA ASP A 117 -5.83 8.10 -2.92
C ASP A 117 -6.08 7.23 -1.70
N SER A 118 -5.64 7.69 -0.53
CA SER A 118 -5.85 7.00 0.73
C SER A 118 -7.24 7.26 1.34
N ASP A 119 -8.06 8.10 0.70
CA ASP A 119 -9.38 8.54 1.17
C ASP A 119 -9.35 9.06 2.63
N LEU A 120 -8.25 9.74 2.97
CA LEU A 120 -8.08 10.34 4.29
C LEU A 120 -8.22 11.86 4.23
N GLU A 121 -9.16 12.37 5.02
CA GLU A 121 -9.27 13.79 5.30
C GLU A 121 -8.61 14.18 6.63
N VAL A 122 -8.05 15.39 6.69
CA VAL A 122 -7.39 15.90 7.90
C VAL A 122 -8.38 16.70 8.73
N LEU A 123 -8.70 16.20 9.93
CA LEU A 123 -9.45 16.94 10.95
C LEU A 123 -8.51 17.68 11.90
N ALA A 124 -8.40 19.01 11.75
CA ALA A 124 -7.62 19.87 12.63
C ALA A 124 -8.52 20.58 13.65
N ILE A 125 -8.34 20.30 14.95
CA ILE A 125 -9.18 20.83 16.03
C ILE A 125 -8.36 21.49 17.13
N ALA A 126 -8.86 22.61 17.65
CA ALA A 126 -8.35 23.24 18.86
C ALA A 126 -9.10 22.69 20.08
N ILE A 127 -8.38 22.15 21.06
CA ILE A 127 -8.96 21.57 22.27
C ILE A 127 -8.26 22.11 23.53
N PRO A 128 -8.93 22.16 24.69
CA PRO A 128 -8.30 22.54 25.95
C PRO A 128 -7.10 21.64 26.29
N SER A 129 -6.04 22.22 26.85
CA SER A 129 -4.82 21.49 27.22
C SER A 129 -5.08 20.32 28.18
N LYS A 130 -6.02 20.51 29.12
CA LYS A 130 -6.47 19.46 30.06
C LYS A 130 -7.08 18.26 29.33
N LEU A 131 -7.88 18.51 28.29
CA LEU A 131 -8.48 17.44 27.49
C LEU A 131 -7.42 16.69 26.68
N LYS A 132 -6.49 17.40 26.03
CA LYS A 132 -5.36 16.79 25.30
C LYS A 132 -4.51 15.89 26.19
N LYS A 133 -4.27 16.29 27.45
CA LYS A 133 -3.54 15.48 28.44
C LYS A 133 -4.29 14.20 28.75
N LYS A 134 -5.60 14.29 28.99
CA LYS A 134 -6.45 13.14 29.30
C LYS A 134 -6.49 12.11 28.17
N ILE A 135 -6.65 12.56 26.93
CA ILE A 135 -6.61 11.71 25.73
C ILE A 135 -5.27 10.96 25.64
N ARG A 136 -4.14 11.65 25.88
CA ARG A 136 -2.81 11.02 25.85
C ARG A 136 -2.66 9.94 26.92
N GLU A 137 -3.14 10.18 28.13
CA GLU A 137 -3.09 9.22 29.23
C GLU A 137 -3.92 7.97 28.91
N ASP A 138 -5.11 8.15 28.33
CA ASP A 138 -6.00 7.03 28.00
C ASP A 138 -5.51 6.23 26.78
N ALA A 139 -4.86 6.88 25.81
CA ALA A 139 -4.20 6.21 24.69
C ALA A 139 -3.02 5.34 25.17
N ALA A 140 -2.23 5.85 26.13
CA ALA A 140 -1.13 5.10 26.71
C ALA A 140 -1.58 3.83 27.45
N LYS A 141 -2.74 3.86 28.13
CA LYS A 141 -3.30 2.69 28.82
C LYS A 141 -3.71 1.57 27.86
N THR A 142 -4.14 1.94 26.67
CA THR A 142 -4.63 1.00 25.63
C THR A 142 -3.56 0.63 24.61
N LYS A 143 -2.31 1.11 24.77
CA LYS A 143 -1.21 0.97 23.80
C LYS A 143 -1.56 1.47 22.39
N ASN A 144 -2.49 2.41 22.31
CA ASN A 144 -2.91 3.06 21.08
C ASN A 144 -2.19 4.40 20.90
N THR A 145 -2.12 4.90 19.67
CA THR A 145 -1.74 6.30 19.45
C THR A 145 -2.88 7.23 19.86
N ILE A 146 -2.58 8.53 20.01
CA ILE A 146 -3.62 9.54 20.22
C ILE A 146 -4.60 9.54 19.03
N GLU A 147 -4.09 9.36 17.82
CA GLU A 147 -4.90 9.33 16.59
C GLU A 147 -5.84 8.12 16.60
N ASP A 148 -5.33 6.92 16.91
CA ASP A 148 -6.15 5.69 16.96
C ASP A 148 -7.28 5.80 18.00
N LEU A 149 -6.99 6.34 19.19
CA LEU A 149 -8.00 6.52 20.24
C LEU A 149 -9.07 7.54 19.83
N VAL A 150 -8.66 8.66 19.23
CA VAL A 150 -9.63 9.68 18.79
C VAL A 150 -10.52 9.11 17.68
N ILE A 151 -9.94 8.38 16.73
CA ILE A 151 -10.69 7.71 15.68
C ILE A 151 -11.68 6.71 16.27
N SER A 152 -11.27 5.88 17.24
CA SER A 152 -12.18 4.89 17.84
C SER A 152 -13.37 5.55 18.55
N ILE A 153 -13.15 6.66 19.26
CA ILE A 153 -14.22 7.42 19.92
C ILE A 153 -15.19 8.02 18.89
N LEU A 154 -14.66 8.56 17.78
CA LEU A 154 -15.50 9.12 16.72
C LEU A 154 -16.32 8.02 16.02
N LYS A 155 -15.69 6.87 15.74
CA LYS A 155 -16.36 5.69 15.18
C LYS A 155 -17.51 5.20 16.05
N GLU A 156 -17.26 5.03 17.35
CA GLU A 156 -18.30 4.66 18.32
C GLU A 156 -19.45 5.70 18.35
N LYS A 157 -19.12 6.99 18.23
CA LYS A 157 -20.12 8.05 18.27
C LYS A 157 -21.01 8.11 17.02
N TYR A 158 -20.45 7.82 15.85
CA TYR A 158 -21.14 7.90 14.55
C TYR A 158 -21.60 6.54 14.00
N ASP A 159 -21.32 5.45 14.72
CA ASP A 159 -21.67 4.07 14.35
C ASP A 159 -21.08 3.63 12.98
N ILE A 160 -19.78 3.90 12.80
CA ILE A 160 -18.99 3.61 11.58
C ILE A 160 -17.64 2.93 11.88
#